data_AF-A0A3N5TLC0-F1
#
_entry.id   AF-A0A3N5TLC0-F1
#
_cell.length_a   1.000
_cell.length_b   1.000
_cell.length_c   1.000
_cell.angle_alpha   90.00
_cell.angle_beta   90.00
_cell.angle_gamma   90.00
#
_symmetry.space_group_name_H-M   'P 1'
#
loop_
_entity.id
_entity.type
_entity.pdbx_description
1 polymer ?
#
loop_
_entity_poly.entity_id
_entity_poly.type
_entity_poly.pdbx_seq_one_letter_code
_entity_poly.pdbx_strand_id
1 'polypeptide(L)'
;MGNFSRFIRPGFSRIHAESGNELLRVSAYMSGSRVIVVCINNSSEFLGTRLDLDGFQTVTVSALYRTTESLELASTGRPLSVRTIILHPRSVTTLILECE
;
A
#
# COMPACT_ATOMS: atom_id res chain seq x y z
N MET A 1 14.31 3.39 7.42
CA MET A 1 13.02 3.62 8.12
C MET A 1 12.27 4.86 7.60
N GLY A 2 12.11 5.01 6.28
CA GLY A 2 11.45 6.22 5.69
C GLY A 2 9.95 6.07 5.36
N ASN A 3 9.48 4.85 5.08
CA ASN A 3 8.13 4.62 4.56
C ASN A 3 7.00 4.80 5.59
N PHE A 4 7.25 4.52 6.86
CA PHE A 4 6.24 4.73 7.92
C PHE A 4 6.18 6.21 8.32
N SER A 5 7.33 6.82 8.62
CA SER A 5 7.43 8.16 9.22
C SER A 5 7.07 9.31 8.26
N ARG A 6 7.17 9.12 6.94
CA ARG A 6 6.87 10.18 5.95
C ARG A 6 5.38 10.34 5.66
N PHE A 7 4.61 9.26 5.78
CA PHE A 7 3.21 9.24 5.34
C PHE A 7 2.21 9.05 6.48
N ILE A 8 2.57 8.32 7.53
CA ILE A 8 1.71 8.15 8.72
C ILE A 8 1.99 9.31 9.66
N ARG A 9 1.21 10.38 9.52
CA ARG A 9 1.28 11.57 10.38
C ARG A 9 0.50 11.33 11.69
N PRO A 10 0.80 12.08 12.77
CA PRO A 10 -0.07 12.11 13.95
C PRO A 10 -1.53 12.34 13.55
N GLY A 11 -2.45 11.51 14.07
CA GLY A 11 -3.88 11.54 13.72
C GLY A 11 -4.36 10.34 12.88
N PHE A 12 -3.44 9.56 12.28
CA PHE A 12 -3.80 8.29 11.64
C PHE A 12 -4.02 7.19 12.66
N SER A 13 -5.15 6.48 12.54
CA SER A 13 -5.46 5.29 13.33
C SER A 13 -5.21 4.03 12.51
N ARG A 14 -4.59 3.01 13.12
CA ARG A 14 -4.39 1.72 12.45
C ARG A 14 -5.76 1.04 12.29
N ILE A 15 -6.06 0.61 11.08
CA ILE A 15 -7.26 -0.19 10.77
C ILE A 15 -6.86 -1.64 10.51
N HIS A 16 -7.85 -2.53 10.54
CA HIS A 16 -7.63 -3.94 10.24
C HIS A 16 -7.23 -4.11 8.76
N ALA A 17 -6.21 -4.93 8.51
CA ALA A 17 -5.79 -5.33 7.18
C ALA A 17 -5.15 -6.71 7.29
N GLU A 18 -5.55 -7.61 6.40
CA GLU A 18 -5.06 -8.97 6.34
C GLU A 18 -4.63 -9.32 4.92
N SER A 19 -3.77 -10.32 4.80
CA SER A 19 -3.32 -10.86 3.52
C SER A 19 -3.52 -12.36 3.55
N GLY A 20 -3.99 -12.93 2.44
CA GLY A 20 -4.09 -14.39 2.27
C GLY A 20 -2.77 -15.06 1.90
N ASN A 21 -1.63 -14.35 1.95
CA ASN A 21 -0.32 -14.86 1.55
C ASN A 21 0.72 -14.58 2.65
N GLU A 22 1.30 -15.63 3.22
CA GLU A 22 2.26 -15.53 4.33
C GLU A 22 3.53 -14.71 3.99
N LEU A 23 3.90 -14.65 2.70
CA LEU A 23 5.04 -13.87 2.21
C LEU A 23 4.69 -12.40 1.95
N LEU A 24 3.42 -12.02 2.07
CA LEU A 24 2.92 -10.67 1.93
C LEU A 24 2.43 -10.15 3.28
N ARG A 25 3.15 -9.18 3.86
CA ARG A 25 2.69 -8.48 5.06
C ARG A 25 2.00 -7.19 4.67
N VAL A 26 0.87 -6.91 5.31
CA VAL A 26 0.10 -5.69 5.07
C VAL A 26 -0.18 -4.96 6.37
N SER A 27 -0.24 -3.64 6.29
CA SER A 27 -0.78 -2.79 7.35
C SER A 27 -1.52 -1.60 6.73
N ALA A 28 -2.58 -1.15 7.39
CA ALA A 28 -3.37 -0.04 6.91
C ALA A 28 -3.65 0.97 8.03
N TYR A 29 -3.73 2.24 7.65
CA TYR A 29 -3.93 3.37 8.54
C TYR A 29 -4.92 4.34 7.90
N MET A 30 -5.84 4.91 8.69
CA MET A 30 -6.87 5.82 8.20
C MET A 30 -6.90 7.13 8.99
N SER A 31 -7.19 8.23 8.30
CA SER A 31 -7.49 9.54 8.88
C SER A 31 -8.49 10.28 8.00
N GLY A 32 -9.77 10.34 8.42
CA GLY A 32 -10.85 10.89 7.59
C GLY A 32 -11.06 10.03 6.34
N SER A 33 -11.05 10.66 5.16
CA SER A 33 -11.16 10.00 3.85
C SER A 33 -9.85 9.38 3.35
N ARG A 34 -8.72 9.58 4.05
CA ARG A 34 -7.41 9.09 3.61
C ARG A 34 -7.07 7.75 4.22
N VAL A 35 -6.75 6.78 3.38
CA VAL A 35 -6.25 5.47 3.79
C VAL A 35 -4.84 5.26 3.24
N ILE A 36 -3.92 4.86 4.10
CA ILE A 36 -2.55 4.49 3.74
C ILE A 36 -2.41 3.00 3.93
N VAL A 37 -2.03 2.28 2.88
CA VAL A 37 -1.77 0.84 2.92
C VAL A 37 -0.29 0.59 2.64
N VAL A 38 0.37 -0.13 3.53
CA VAL A 38 1.77 -0.54 3.36
C VAL A 38 1.80 -2.04 3.12
N CYS A 39 2.31 -2.44 1.96
CA CYS A 39 2.50 -3.82 1.55
C CYS A 39 3.99 -4.15 1.52
N ILE A 40 4.38 -5.25 2.16
CA ILE A 40 5.74 -5.77 2.17
C ILE A 40 5.73 -7.14 1.50
N ASN A 41 6.25 -7.20 0.28
CA ASN A 41 6.46 -8.45 -0.43
C ASN A 41 7.85 -8.99 -0.09
N ASN A 42 7.90 -10.07 0.69
CA ASN A 42 9.16 -10.76 1.03
C ASN A 42 9.53 -11.86 0.04
N SER A 43 8.65 -12.18 -0.92
CA SER A 43 8.95 -13.19 -1.94
C SER A 43 10.00 -12.69 -2.94
N SER A 44 10.65 -13.64 -3.62
CA SER A 44 11.52 -13.36 -4.77
C SER A 44 10.74 -13.19 -6.09
N GLU A 45 9.40 -13.16 -6.03
CA GLU A 45 8.53 -13.12 -7.21
C GLU A 45 7.62 -11.89 -7.22
N PHE A 46 7.09 -11.57 -8.39
CA PHE A 46 6.05 -10.55 -8.53
C PHE A 46 4.74 -11.09 -7.99
N LEU A 47 4.08 -10.34 -7.10
CA LEU A 47 2.77 -10.71 -6.58
C LEU A 47 1.69 -9.80 -7.16
N GLY A 48 0.81 -10.38 -7.98
CA GLY A 48 -0.45 -9.75 -8.36
C GLY A 48 -1.42 -9.81 -7.18
N THR A 49 -1.70 -8.68 -6.57
CA THR A 49 -2.55 -8.60 -5.38
C THR A 49 -3.82 -7.82 -5.70
N ARG A 50 -4.97 -8.39 -5.37
CA ARG A 50 -6.24 -7.69 -5.38
C ARG A 50 -6.47 -7.05 -4.02
N LEU A 51 -6.75 -5.74 -4.01
CA LEU A 51 -7.15 -5.01 -2.82
C LEU A 51 -8.66 -5.10 -2.69
N ASP A 52 -9.12 -5.65 -1.57
CA ASP A 52 -10.50 -5.49 -1.13
C ASP A 52 -10.58 -4.45 -0.03
N LEU A 53 -11.50 -3.51 -0.20
CA LEU A 53 -11.65 -2.33 0.65
C LEU A 53 -13.12 -2.26 1.05
N ASP A 54 -13.50 -3.18 1.94
CA ASP A 54 -14.86 -3.30 2.44
C ASP A 54 -15.31 -2.00 3.12
N GLY A 55 -16.52 -1.56 2.76
CA GLY A 55 -17.12 -0.34 3.30
C GLY A 55 -16.79 0.94 2.55
N PHE A 56 -15.91 0.92 1.54
CA PHE A 56 -15.61 2.09 0.70
C PHE A 56 -16.22 1.93 -0.69
N GLN A 57 -17.07 2.88 -1.09
CA GLN A 57 -17.74 2.82 -2.39
C GLN A 57 -16.84 3.34 -3.51
N THR A 58 -16.16 4.46 -3.25
CA THR A 58 -15.24 5.07 -4.20
C THR A 58 -13.84 5.07 -3.61
N VAL A 59 -12.88 4.48 -4.33
CA VAL A 59 -11.48 4.49 -3.93
C VAL A 59 -10.68 5.05 -5.09
N THR A 60 -9.85 6.05 -4.82
CA THR A 60 -8.92 6.62 -5.79
C THR A 60 -7.50 6.45 -5.28
N VAL A 61 -6.60 5.89 -6.09
CA VAL A 61 -5.17 5.85 -5.73
C VAL A 61 -4.55 7.21 -6.01
N SER A 62 -4.21 7.93 -4.95
CA SER A 62 -3.60 9.27 -5.05
C SER A 62 -2.10 9.18 -5.31
N ALA A 63 -1.40 8.21 -4.71
CA ALA A 63 0.03 7.97 -4.93
C ALA A 63 0.44 6.52 -4.64
N LEU A 64 1.45 6.05 -5.37
CA LEU A 64 2.13 4.78 -5.13
C LEU A 64 3.63 5.02 -5.00
N TYR A 65 4.17 4.68 -3.83
CA TYR A 65 5.59 4.73 -3.55
C TYR A 65 6.13 3.32 -3.43
N ARG A 66 7.30 3.07 -4.03
CA ARG A 66 7.97 1.77 -3.94
C ARG A 66 9.41 1.92 -3.49
N THR A 67 9.82 1.01 -2.63
CA THR A 67 11.21 0.85 -2.19
C THR A 67 11.64 -0.58 -2.49
N THR A 68 12.75 -0.74 -3.20
CA THR A 68 13.42 -2.03 -3.42
C THR A 68 14.89 -1.92 -2.99
N GLU A 69 15.63 -3.03 -3.00
CA GLU A 69 17.08 -3.05 -2.71
C GLU A 69 17.90 -2.11 -3.63
N SER A 70 17.37 -1.79 -4.82
CA SER A 70 18.04 -0.94 -5.82
C SER A 70 17.32 0.39 -6.09
N LEU A 71 16.13 0.61 -5.52
CA LEU A 71 15.32 1.82 -5.73
C LEU A 71 14.90 2.39 -4.38
N GLU A 72 15.50 3.52 -4.00
CA GLU A 72 15.05 4.30 -2.86
C GLU A 72 13.83 5.15 -3.24
N LEU A 73 12.63 4.73 -2.82
CA LEU A 73 11.44 5.59 -2.78
C LEU A 73 11.05 6.24 -4.13
N ALA A 74 11.18 5.49 -5.23
CA ALA A 74 10.74 5.97 -6.53
C ALA A 74 9.20 6.05 -6.57
N SER A 75 8.67 7.24 -6.85
CA SER A 75 7.25 7.42 -7.20
C SER A 75 7.00 6.63 -8.48
N THR A 76 6.25 5.54 -8.39
CA THR A 76 6.08 4.60 -9.51
C THR A 76 4.83 4.89 -10.33
N GLY A 77 4.27 6.10 -10.20
CA GLY A 77 3.08 6.55 -10.92
C GLY A 77 1.77 6.09 -10.28
N ARG A 78 0.68 6.12 -11.07
CA ARG A 78 -0.66 5.64 -10.67
C ARG A 78 -0.83 4.18 -11.13
N PRO A 79 -1.34 3.26 -10.29
CA PRO A 79 -1.66 1.91 -10.74
C PRO A 79 -2.72 1.93 -11.84
N LEU A 80 -2.63 0.97 -12.77
CA LEU A 80 -3.54 0.80 -13.92
C LEU A 80 -5.00 0.52 -13.50
N SER A 81 -5.20 0.02 -12.27
CA SER A 81 -6.51 -0.19 -11.67
C SER A 81 -6.41 -0.07 -10.16
N VAL A 82 -7.39 0.57 -9.52
CA VAL A 82 -7.42 0.79 -8.07
C VAL A 82 -7.43 -0.53 -7.28
N ARG A 83 -8.02 -1.57 -7.87
CA ARG A 83 -8.26 -2.85 -7.17
C ARG A 83 -7.18 -3.89 -7.40
N THR A 84 -6.29 -3.72 -8.38
CA THR A 84 -5.24 -4.71 -8.66
C THR A 84 -3.89 -4.02 -8.73
N ILE A 85 -2.99 -4.42 -7.86
CA ILE A 85 -1.62 -3.92 -7.79
C ILE A 85 -0.63 -5.05 -8.05
N ILE A 86 0.51 -4.70 -8.65
CA ILE A 86 1.63 -5.63 -8.82
C ILE A 86 2.72 -5.21 -7.82
N LEU A 87 3.03 -6.11 -6.90
CA LEU A 87 4.09 -5.93 -5.91
C LEU A 87 5.37 -6.57 -6.43
N HIS A 88 6.46 -5.81 -6.44
CA HIS A 88 7.75 -6.32 -6.90
C HIS A 88 8.36 -7.27 -5.86
N PRO A 89 9.22 -8.20 -6.28
CA PRO A 89 10.03 -9.02 -5.38
C PRO A 89 10.75 -8.17 -4.33
N ARG A 90 10.83 -8.65 -3.09
CA ARG A 90 11.61 -8.04 -1.98
C ARG A 90 11.43 -6.52 -1.91
N SER A 91 10.17 -6.07 -1.89
CA SER A 91 9.83 -4.66 -1.99
C SER A 91 8.84 -4.22 -0.93
N VAL A 92 8.93 -2.94 -0.57
CA VAL A 92 7.92 -2.25 0.23
C VAL A 92 7.18 -1.30 -0.68
N THR A 93 5.86 -1.44 -0.75
CA THR A 93 4.99 -0.57 -1.51
C THR A 93 4.05 0.15 -0.56
N THR A 94 4.02 1.48 -0.60
CA THR A 94 3.07 2.30 0.15
C THR A 94 2.07 2.90 -0.82
N LEU A 95 0.80 2.63 -0.58
CA LEU A 95 -0.34 3.14 -1.32
C LEU A 95 -1.01 4.21 -0.48
N ILE A 96 -1.28 5.35 -1.12
CA ILE A 96 -2.13 6.37 -0.54
C ILE A 96 -3.44 6.37 -1.35
N LEU A 97 -4.52 6.16 -0.63
CA LEU A 97 -5.87 6.06 -1.14
C LEU A 97 -6.70 7.21 -0.57
N GLU A 98 -7.55 7.77 -1.41
CA GLU A 98 -8.66 8.64 -0.99
C GLU A 98 -9.93 7.81 -1.16
N CYS A 99 -10.73 7.71 -0.10
CA CYS A 99 -11.95 6.93 -0.05
C CYS A 99 -13.14 7.83 0.29
N GLU A 100 -14.20 7.74 -0.52
CA GLU A 100 -15.49 8.43 -0.33
C GLU A 100 -16.62 7.44 -0.08
#